data_AF-A0AAE6NF65-F1
#
_entry.id   AF-A0AAE6NF65-F1
#
_cell.length_a   1.000
_cell.length_b   1.000
_cell.length_c   1.000
_cell.angle_alpha   90.00
_cell.angle_beta   90.00
_cell.angle_gamma   90.00
#
_symmetry.space_group_name_H-M   'P 1'
#
loop_
_entity.id
_entity.type
_entity.pdbx_description
1 polymer ?
#
loop_
_entity_poly.entity_id
_entity_poly.type
_entity_poly.pdbx_seq_one_letter_code
_entity_poly.pdbx_strand_id
1 'polypeptide(L)'
;MYKALPVAAAFAVCALAAVPTRAATLATKGTGWKLTTQLGVTGLSPGRQYTITFATSAMKTRYTPYLTAAVAQAKAAGLKLAIGGVEPVNPATCGPVGHIQFTELYRPLGRPGFSQGMPCPNPPKGVGTGGIVAIDSEYWDGTWPMPAYKLRNTLVHEPLHALGLDHPNLDLNKDGKTADYECAANPSGETPIMCSPNGGYRTATGMGRLTGFDLNGLKALLANARAQGIK
;
A
#
# COMPACT_ATOMS: atom_id res chain seq x y z
N MET A 1 -21.22 -42.20 72.01
CA MET A 1 -21.74 -41.00 71.33
C MET A 1 -20.56 -40.14 70.92
N TYR A 2 -20.15 -40.17 69.66
CA TYR A 2 -19.14 -39.25 69.11
C TYR A 2 -19.70 -38.63 67.84
N LYS A 3 -19.97 -37.32 67.87
CA LYS A 3 -20.44 -36.53 66.72
C LYS A 3 -19.21 -36.03 65.97
N ALA A 4 -19.09 -36.39 64.69
CA ALA A 4 -18.13 -35.79 63.77
C ALA A 4 -18.66 -34.43 63.28
N LEU A 5 -17.82 -33.39 63.36
CA LEU A 5 -18.06 -32.07 62.77
C LEU A 5 -17.47 -32.01 61.36
N PRO A 6 -18.18 -31.45 60.35
CA PRO A 6 -17.60 -31.23 59.03
C PRO A 6 -16.87 -29.88 59.02
N VAL A 7 -15.60 -29.90 58.60
CA VAL A 7 -14.81 -28.71 58.27
C VAL A 7 -15.11 -28.35 56.82
N ALA A 8 -15.81 -27.24 56.60
CA ALA A 8 -16.04 -26.68 55.27
C ALA A 8 -14.81 -25.85 54.85
N ALA A 9 -14.07 -26.32 53.84
CA ALA A 9 -12.99 -25.57 53.21
C ALA A 9 -13.58 -24.56 52.22
N ALA A 10 -13.41 -23.26 52.49
CA ALA A 10 -13.80 -22.19 51.57
C ALA A 10 -12.75 -22.05 50.46
N PHE A 11 -13.10 -22.46 49.24
CA PHE A 11 -12.33 -22.15 48.03
C PHE A 11 -12.54 -20.68 47.66
N ALA A 12 -11.53 -19.84 47.92
CA ALA A 12 -11.48 -18.48 47.41
C ALA A 12 -11.13 -18.50 45.91
N VAL A 13 -12.15 -18.44 45.05
CA VAL A 13 -11.96 -18.28 43.60
C VAL A 13 -11.58 -16.82 43.34
N CYS A 14 -10.28 -16.55 43.13
CA CYS A 14 -9.84 -15.29 42.55
C CYS A 14 -10.31 -15.23 41.09
N ALA A 15 -11.47 -14.61 40.87
CA ALA A 15 -11.90 -14.22 39.54
C ALA A 15 -10.95 -13.14 39.03
N LEU A 16 -9.94 -13.53 38.24
CA LEU A 16 -9.22 -12.59 37.40
C LEU A 16 -10.24 -11.98 36.43
N ALA A 17 -10.67 -10.76 36.73
CA ALA A 17 -11.42 -9.95 35.78
C ALA A 17 -10.50 -9.70 34.58
N ALA A 18 -10.66 -10.51 33.54
CA ALA A 18 -10.04 -10.27 32.25
C ALA A 18 -10.60 -8.93 31.74
N VAL A 19 -9.82 -7.86 31.89
CA VAL A 19 -10.15 -6.57 31.30
C VAL A 19 -10.22 -6.80 29.79
N PRO A 20 -11.36 -6.55 29.12
CA PRO A 20 -11.44 -6.76 27.69
C PRO A 20 -10.42 -5.85 27.02
N THR A 21 -9.40 -6.45 26.42
CA THR A 21 -8.44 -5.76 25.57
C THR A 21 -9.23 -5.18 24.40
N ARG A 22 -9.50 -3.87 24.43
CA ARG A 22 -10.08 -3.17 23.29
C ARG A 22 -9.19 -3.42 22.09
N ALA A 23 -9.74 -4.07 21.07
CA ALA A 23 -9.08 -4.22 19.78
C ALA A 23 -8.72 -2.81 19.27
N ALA A 24 -7.47 -2.63 18.85
CA ALA A 24 -7.03 -1.34 18.32
C ALA A 24 -7.89 -0.97 17.10
N THR A 25 -8.49 0.21 17.12
CA THR A 25 -9.21 0.73 15.95
C THR A 25 -8.19 1.12 14.88
N LEU A 26 -8.21 0.43 13.74
CA LEU A 26 -7.30 0.68 12.64
C LEU A 26 -7.86 1.78 11.72
N ALA A 27 -7.01 2.71 11.32
CA ALA A 27 -7.39 3.75 10.36
C ALA A 27 -7.26 3.20 8.94
N THR A 28 -8.38 3.00 8.25
CA THR A 28 -8.41 2.37 6.90
C THR A 28 -8.62 3.36 5.77
N LYS A 29 -8.97 4.61 6.09
CA LYS A 29 -9.13 5.72 5.15
C LYS A 29 -9.00 7.06 5.88
N GLY A 30 -8.74 8.11 5.12
CA GLY A 30 -8.77 9.49 5.55
C GLY A 30 -8.85 10.44 4.35
N THR A 31 -8.67 11.74 4.56
CA THR A 31 -8.71 12.72 3.47
C THR A 31 -7.63 12.40 2.43
N GLY A 32 -8.05 12.05 1.22
CA GLY A 32 -7.17 11.77 0.08
C GLY A 32 -6.39 10.46 0.16
N TRP A 33 -6.67 9.56 1.10
CA TRP A 33 -6.00 8.26 1.15
C TRP A 33 -6.93 7.15 1.65
N LYS A 34 -6.67 5.94 1.17
CA LYS A 34 -7.41 4.73 1.51
C LYS A 34 -6.46 3.54 1.51
N LEU A 35 -6.71 2.56 2.38
CA LEU A 35 -5.97 1.30 2.40
C LEU A 35 -6.73 0.23 1.61
N THR A 36 -5.99 -0.69 1.02
CA THR A 36 -6.50 -1.85 0.28
C THR A 36 -6.99 -2.95 1.23
N THR A 37 -7.95 -2.62 2.10
CA THR A 37 -8.47 -3.54 3.11
C THR A 37 -9.24 -4.71 2.50
N GLN A 38 -9.81 -4.51 1.31
CA GLN A 38 -10.48 -5.56 0.52
C GLN A 38 -9.53 -6.69 0.10
N LEU A 39 -8.22 -6.42 0.03
CA LEU A 39 -7.18 -7.45 -0.20
C LEU A 39 -6.49 -7.89 1.10
N GLY A 40 -7.05 -7.50 2.25
CA GLY A 40 -6.56 -7.86 3.57
C GLY A 40 -5.45 -6.95 4.11
N VAL A 41 -4.97 -5.94 3.37
CA VAL A 41 -3.89 -5.08 3.85
C VAL A 41 -4.43 -3.95 4.72
N THR A 42 -3.99 -3.92 5.99
CA THR A 42 -4.31 -2.87 6.96
C THR A 42 -3.04 -2.22 7.53
N GLY A 43 -1.86 -2.80 7.34
CA GLY A 43 -0.61 -2.23 7.82
C GLY A 43 0.64 -2.69 7.06
N LEU A 44 1.75 -2.03 7.36
CA LEU A 44 3.10 -2.41 6.92
C LEU A 44 3.99 -2.53 8.14
N SER A 45 4.76 -3.62 8.25
CA SER A 45 5.73 -3.80 9.35
C SER A 45 6.75 -2.65 9.33
N PRO A 46 6.90 -1.89 10.43
CA PRO A 46 7.90 -0.82 10.53
C PRO A 46 9.35 -1.33 10.50
N GLY A 47 9.57 -2.56 10.95
CA GLY A 47 10.87 -3.20 11.07
C GLY A 47 11.36 -3.83 9.77
N ARG A 48 10.43 -4.22 8.88
CA ARG A 48 10.72 -4.89 7.62
C ARG A 48 11.33 -3.95 6.59
N GLN A 49 12.43 -4.38 5.97
CA GLN A 49 12.92 -3.78 4.73
C GLN A 49 12.02 -4.22 3.57
N TYR A 50 11.48 -3.24 2.85
CA TYR A 50 10.84 -3.42 1.56
C TYR A 50 11.81 -3.04 0.45
N THR A 51 11.87 -3.85 -0.60
CA THR A 51 12.82 -3.66 -1.70
C THR A 51 12.08 -3.71 -3.02
N ILE A 52 12.21 -2.66 -3.81
CA ILE A 52 11.76 -2.68 -5.20
C ILE A 52 12.80 -3.43 -6.02
N THR A 53 12.38 -4.54 -6.63
CA THR A 53 13.21 -5.37 -7.50
C THR A 53 12.64 -5.38 -8.91
N PHE A 54 13.43 -5.78 -9.89
CA PHE A 54 13.05 -5.73 -11.31
C PHE A 54 13.30 -7.07 -11.99
N ALA A 55 12.40 -7.46 -12.91
CA ALA A 55 12.55 -8.69 -13.68
C ALA A 55 13.82 -8.73 -14.56
N THR A 56 14.30 -7.57 -15.02
CA THR A 56 15.50 -7.47 -15.86
C THR A 56 16.37 -6.25 -15.51
N SER A 57 17.65 -6.30 -15.91
CA SER A 57 18.57 -5.16 -15.77
C SER A 57 18.12 -3.95 -16.59
N ALA A 58 17.55 -4.16 -17.78
CA ALA A 58 17.02 -3.09 -18.62
C ALA A 58 15.89 -2.33 -17.92
N MET A 59 14.97 -3.09 -17.32
CA MET A 59 13.89 -2.53 -16.49
C MET A 59 14.43 -1.76 -15.29
N LYS A 60 15.40 -2.33 -14.56
CA LYS A 60 16.03 -1.63 -13.43
C LYS A 60 16.58 -0.27 -13.86
N THR A 61 17.34 -0.23 -14.94
CA THR A 61 17.92 1.00 -15.49
C THR A 61 16.83 1.99 -15.90
N ARG A 62 15.77 1.52 -16.58
CA ARG A 62 14.65 2.34 -17.04
C ARG A 62 13.85 2.94 -15.88
N TYR A 63 13.52 2.15 -14.86
CA TYR A 63 12.56 2.53 -13.83
C TYR A 63 13.16 3.24 -12.63
N THR A 64 14.42 2.96 -12.29
CA THR A 64 15.09 3.57 -11.13
C THR A 64 14.99 5.10 -11.09
N PRO A 65 15.22 5.84 -12.21
CA PRO A 65 15.09 7.30 -12.21
C PRO A 65 13.69 7.81 -11.86
N TYR A 66 12.64 7.08 -12.23
CA TYR A 66 11.25 7.46 -11.95
C TYR A 66 10.87 7.24 -10.48
N LEU A 67 11.45 6.23 -9.84
CA LEU A 67 11.09 5.81 -8.48
C LEU A 67 11.91 6.50 -7.39
N THR A 68 13.10 7.00 -7.73
CA THR A 68 14.09 7.47 -6.74
C THR A 68 13.52 8.52 -5.78
N ALA A 69 12.80 9.52 -6.30
CA ALA A 69 12.23 10.58 -5.46
C ALA A 69 11.14 10.05 -4.52
N ALA A 70 10.20 9.25 -5.04
CA ALA A 70 9.13 8.67 -4.26
C ALA A 70 9.66 7.72 -3.17
N VAL A 71 10.67 6.91 -3.48
CA VAL A 71 11.35 6.05 -2.49
C VAL A 71 11.98 6.88 -1.38
N ALA A 72 12.68 7.97 -1.70
CA ALA A 72 13.25 8.86 -0.70
C ALA A 72 12.17 9.49 0.20
N GLN A 73 11.04 9.91 -0.38
CA GLN A 73 9.91 10.48 0.39
C GLN A 73 9.25 9.43 1.30
N ALA A 74 9.05 8.19 0.82
CA ALA A 74 8.52 7.10 1.64
C ALA A 74 9.46 6.75 2.80
N LYS A 75 10.78 6.74 2.56
CA LYS A 75 11.79 6.60 3.62
C LYS A 75 11.69 7.68 4.68
N ALA A 76 11.56 8.95 4.25
CA ALA A 76 11.38 10.06 5.17
C ALA A 76 10.07 9.96 5.98
N ALA A 77 9.05 9.28 5.46
CA ALA A 77 7.82 8.96 6.20
C ALA A 77 7.94 7.76 7.15
N GLY A 78 9.11 7.13 7.23
CA GLY A 78 9.41 6.03 8.16
C GLY A 78 9.29 4.63 7.57
N LEU A 79 8.98 4.49 6.28
CA LEU A 79 8.99 3.19 5.60
C LEU A 79 10.42 2.79 5.26
N LYS A 80 10.88 1.61 5.68
CA LYS A 80 12.17 1.09 5.22
C LYS A 80 12.01 0.58 3.79
N LEU A 81 12.15 1.46 2.81
CA LEU A 81 12.05 1.16 1.38
C LEU A 81 13.39 1.40 0.69
N ALA A 82 13.75 0.55 -0.26
CA ALA A 82 14.94 0.72 -1.08
C ALA A 82 14.70 0.27 -2.52
N ILE A 83 15.51 0.80 -3.45
CA ILE A 83 15.63 0.27 -4.80
C ILE A 83 16.71 -0.82 -4.76
N GLY A 84 16.35 -2.01 -5.19
CA GLY A 84 17.17 -3.21 -5.12
C GLY A 84 17.78 -3.64 -6.45
N GLY A 85 17.93 -4.97 -6.57
CA GLY A 85 18.56 -5.64 -7.69
C GLY A 85 17.56 -6.14 -8.75
N VAL A 86 18.07 -7.06 -9.55
CA VAL A 86 17.29 -7.83 -10.51
C VAL A 86 17.00 -9.18 -9.89
N GLU A 87 15.77 -9.68 -10.04
CA GLU A 87 15.40 -11.02 -9.63
C GLU A 87 14.30 -11.60 -10.53
N PRO A 88 14.14 -12.93 -10.61
CA PRO A 88 13.04 -13.53 -11.34
C PRO A 88 11.69 -13.09 -10.77
N VAL A 89 10.76 -12.73 -11.66
CA VAL A 89 9.39 -12.34 -11.30
C VAL A 89 8.42 -13.28 -11.99
N ASN A 90 7.55 -13.91 -11.21
CA ASN A 90 6.39 -14.63 -11.72
C ASN A 90 5.13 -13.83 -11.37
N PRO A 91 4.48 -13.15 -12.31
CA PRO A 91 3.32 -12.30 -12.02
C PRO A 91 2.09 -13.08 -11.52
N ALA A 92 2.07 -14.41 -11.63
CA ALA A 92 0.98 -15.25 -11.13
C ALA A 92 1.09 -15.60 -9.65
N THR A 93 2.25 -15.33 -9.01
CA THR A 93 2.52 -15.76 -7.64
C THR A 93 3.23 -14.68 -6.86
N CYS A 94 2.97 -14.62 -5.55
CA CYS A 94 3.72 -13.72 -4.69
C CYS A 94 5.21 -14.03 -4.63
N GLY A 95 6.00 -12.96 -4.75
CA GLY A 95 7.44 -12.99 -4.53
C GLY A 95 7.83 -13.13 -3.06
N PRO A 96 9.13 -13.03 -2.76
CA PRO A 96 9.65 -13.08 -1.40
C PRO A 96 9.06 -11.98 -0.51
N VAL A 97 8.97 -12.26 0.79
CA VAL A 97 8.52 -11.28 1.79
C VAL A 97 9.44 -10.06 1.79
N GLY A 98 8.85 -8.87 1.70
CA GLY A 98 9.54 -7.59 1.59
C GLY A 98 9.79 -7.15 0.15
N HIS A 99 9.45 -7.95 -0.87
CA HIS A 99 9.80 -7.62 -2.24
C HIS A 99 8.59 -7.02 -2.99
N ILE A 100 8.84 -5.90 -3.67
CA ILE A 100 7.90 -5.26 -4.59
C ILE A 100 8.48 -5.49 -5.99
N GLN A 101 7.97 -6.53 -6.65
CA GLN A 101 8.57 -7.07 -7.86
C GLN A 101 7.99 -6.38 -9.10
N PHE A 102 8.83 -5.62 -9.81
CA PHE A 102 8.45 -5.02 -11.09
C PHE A 102 8.63 -5.99 -12.24
N THR A 103 7.63 -6.04 -13.12
CA THR A 103 7.67 -6.69 -14.44
C THR A 103 6.95 -5.81 -15.47
N GLU A 104 7.13 -6.12 -16.75
CA GLU A 104 6.34 -5.56 -17.85
C GLU A 104 5.42 -6.66 -18.40
N LEU A 105 4.15 -6.34 -18.62
CA LEU A 105 3.17 -7.23 -19.26
C LEU A 105 2.38 -6.44 -20.29
N TYR A 106 1.97 -7.09 -21.36
CA TYR A 106 1.01 -6.50 -22.29
C TYR A 106 -0.38 -6.47 -21.65
N ARG A 107 -0.92 -5.28 -21.38
CA ARG A 107 -2.28 -5.09 -20.84
C ARG A 107 -2.57 -5.96 -19.61
N PRO A 108 -1.89 -5.74 -18.47
CA PRO A 108 -2.07 -6.57 -17.27
C PRO A 108 -3.50 -6.59 -16.74
N LEU A 109 -4.33 -5.57 -17.04
CA LEU A 109 -5.77 -5.54 -16.73
C LEU A 109 -6.69 -5.83 -17.92
N GLY A 110 -6.16 -6.41 -19.00
CA GLY A 110 -6.92 -6.79 -20.20
C GLY A 110 -7.35 -5.62 -21.10
N ARG A 111 -6.89 -4.40 -20.81
CA ARG A 111 -7.22 -3.18 -21.58
C ARG A 111 -5.97 -2.31 -21.80
N PRO A 112 -5.88 -1.59 -22.95
CA PRO A 112 -4.71 -0.79 -23.28
C PRO A 112 -4.47 0.35 -22.31
N GLY A 113 -3.21 0.53 -21.93
CA GLY A 113 -2.76 1.66 -21.14
C GLY A 113 -2.95 1.53 -19.63
N PHE A 114 -3.26 0.33 -19.13
CA PHE A 114 -3.54 0.09 -17.71
C PHE A 114 -2.52 -0.87 -17.12
N SER A 115 -1.70 -0.33 -16.21
CA SER A 115 -0.79 -1.09 -15.35
C SER A 115 -1.53 -1.64 -14.12
N GLN A 116 -0.83 -2.48 -13.35
CA GLN A 116 -1.37 -3.09 -12.15
C GLN A 116 -0.31 -3.23 -11.06
N GLY A 117 -0.53 -2.55 -9.94
CA GLY A 117 0.06 -2.87 -8.66
C GLY A 117 -0.87 -3.76 -7.85
N MET A 118 -0.34 -4.83 -7.27
CA MET A 118 -1.11 -5.74 -6.44
C MET A 118 -0.33 -6.08 -5.19
N PRO A 119 -0.87 -5.82 -3.98
CA PRO A 119 -0.28 -6.38 -2.78
C PRO A 119 -0.46 -7.90 -2.79
N CYS A 120 0.45 -8.60 -2.15
CA CYS A 120 0.30 -10.03 -1.98
C CYS A 120 -0.99 -10.39 -1.22
N PRO A 121 -1.72 -11.45 -1.64
CA PRO A 121 -3.08 -11.67 -1.17
C PRO A 121 -3.10 -12.08 0.30
N ASN A 122 -4.10 -11.55 1.02
CA ASN A 122 -4.52 -11.96 2.37
C ASN A 122 -3.38 -12.20 3.37
N PRO A 123 -2.55 -11.18 3.64
CA PRO A 123 -1.38 -11.36 4.49
C PRO A 123 -1.76 -11.60 5.97
N PRO A 124 -0.96 -12.37 6.72
CA PRO A 124 -1.19 -12.59 8.15
C PRO A 124 -1.31 -11.27 8.93
N LYS A 125 -2.38 -11.18 9.75
CA LYS A 125 -2.71 -9.97 10.55
C LYS A 125 -2.81 -8.70 9.69
N GLY A 126 -3.16 -8.85 8.42
CA GLY A 126 -3.29 -7.77 7.46
C GLY A 126 -2.03 -6.94 7.22
N VAL A 127 -0.84 -7.51 7.42
CA VAL A 127 0.42 -6.79 7.20
C VAL A 127 1.01 -7.11 5.83
N GLY A 128 1.00 -6.12 4.93
CA GLY A 128 1.56 -6.24 3.60
C GLY A 128 2.97 -6.81 3.62
N THR A 129 3.22 -7.78 2.73
CA THR A 129 4.51 -8.46 2.59
C THR A 129 5.26 -8.04 1.34
N GLY A 130 4.84 -6.96 0.67
CA GLY A 130 5.27 -6.62 -0.68
C GLY A 130 4.18 -6.97 -1.69
N GLY A 131 4.56 -7.13 -2.96
CA GLY A 131 3.60 -7.33 -4.03
C GLY A 131 4.24 -7.35 -5.41
N ILE A 132 3.38 -7.32 -6.43
CA ILE A 132 3.78 -7.32 -7.84
C ILE A 132 3.36 -5.98 -8.45
N VAL A 133 4.21 -5.44 -9.30
CA VAL A 133 3.94 -4.28 -10.14
C VAL A 133 4.14 -4.71 -11.59
N ALA A 134 3.04 -4.85 -12.33
CA ALA A 134 3.04 -5.11 -13.76
C ALA A 134 2.78 -3.78 -14.49
N ILE A 135 3.83 -3.25 -15.13
CA ILE A 135 3.72 -2.06 -15.98
C ILE A 135 3.27 -2.50 -17.37
N ASP A 136 2.32 -1.77 -17.96
CA ASP A 136 1.88 -2.04 -19.33
C ASP A 136 3.04 -1.80 -20.31
N SER A 137 3.43 -2.84 -21.06
CA SER A 137 4.54 -2.77 -22.01
C SER A 137 4.29 -1.75 -23.13
N GLU A 138 3.01 -1.46 -23.41
CA GLU A 138 2.58 -0.51 -24.45
C GLU A 138 3.10 0.93 -24.21
N TYR A 139 3.56 1.25 -22.98
CA TYR A 139 4.18 2.55 -22.66
C TYR A 139 5.54 2.76 -23.34
N TRP A 140 6.22 1.69 -23.72
CA TRP A 140 7.60 1.73 -24.20
C TRP A 140 7.76 1.32 -25.65
N ASP A 141 6.81 0.58 -26.22
CA ASP A 141 6.79 0.22 -27.64
C ASP A 141 6.13 1.28 -28.53
N GLY A 142 5.52 2.30 -27.92
CA GLY A 142 4.90 3.44 -28.61
C GLY A 142 3.44 3.21 -29.02
N THR A 143 2.85 2.05 -28.73
CA THR A 143 1.45 1.75 -29.06
C THR A 143 0.47 2.44 -28.12
N TRP A 144 0.92 2.89 -26.94
CA TRP A 144 0.12 3.71 -26.02
C TRP A 144 0.83 5.01 -25.61
N PRO A 145 0.69 6.10 -26.39
CA PRO A 145 1.29 7.38 -26.06
C PRO A 145 0.63 7.99 -24.82
N MET A 146 1.46 8.48 -23.89
CA MET A 146 1.00 9.05 -22.63
C MET A 146 1.75 10.35 -22.30
N PRO A 147 1.08 11.39 -21.78
CA PRO A 147 1.76 12.58 -21.27
C PRO A 147 2.79 12.22 -20.20
N ALA A 148 3.95 12.91 -20.21
CA ALA A 148 5.06 12.60 -19.32
C ALA A 148 4.66 12.56 -17.84
N TYR A 149 3.86 13.52 -17.36
CA TYR A 149 3.42 13.54 -15.96
C TYR A 149 2.61 12.30 -15.59
N LYS A 150 1.73 11.84 -16.50
CA LYS A 150 0.88 10.68 -16.27
C LYS A 150 1.72 9.42 -16.20
N LEU A 151 2.67 9.24 -17.13
CA LEU A 151 3.61 8.11 -17.10
C LEU A 151 4.41 8.08 -15.78
N ARG A 152 4.99 9.22 -15.38
CA ARG A 152 5.77 9.28 -14.13
C ARG A 152 4.92 9.00 -12.90
N ASN A 153 3.69 9.50 -12.86
CA ASN A 153 2.78 9.24 -11.75
C ASN A 153 2.34 7.78 -11.73
N THR A 154 2.04 7.16 -12.88
CA THR A 154 1.70 5.73 -12.99
C THR A 154 2.82 4.85 -12.43
N LEU A 155 4.07 5.09 -12.80
CA LEU A 155 5.20 4.28 -12.32
C LEU A 155 5.39 4.33 -10.80
N VAL A 156 4.90 5.38 -10.13
CA VAL A 156 4.92 5.53 -8.67
C VAL A 156 3.61 5.05 -8.03
N HIS A 157 2.49 5.14 -8.75
CA HIS A 157 1.17 4.69 -8.34
C HIS A 157 1.14 3.18 -8.06
N GLU A 158 1.64 2.37 -9.00
CA GLU A 158 1.53 0.91 -8.86
C GLU A 158 2.29 0.34 -7.65
N PRO A 159 3.51 0.79 -7.30
CA PRO A 159 4.17 0.41 -6.05
C PRO A 159 3.37 0.74 -4.79
N LEU A 160 2.59 1.82 -4.80
CA LEU A 160 1.78 2.19 -3.65
C LEU A 160 0.60 1.22 -3.47
N HIS A 161 0.03 0.71 -4.57
CA HIS A 161 -0.89 -0.42 -4.49
C HIS A 161 -0.24 -1.67 -3.90
N ALA A 162 0.96 -2.03 -4.36
CA ALA A 162 1.71 -3.17 -3.80
C ALA A 162 2.05 -3.00 -2.31
N LEU A 163 2.18 -1.75 -1.85
CA LEU A 163 2.35 -1.39 -0.43
C LEU A 163 1.03 -1.35 0.36
N GLY A 164 -0.12 -1.45 -0.31
CA GLY A 164 -1.44 -1.53 0.33
C GLY A 164 -2.24 -0.24 0.36
N LEU A 165 -1.92 0.75 -0.48
CA LEU A 165 -2.80 1.90 -0.73
C LEU A 165 -3.82 1.56 -1.82
N ASP A 166 -5.02 2.11 -1.67
CA ASP A 166 -6.13 1.98 -2.61
C ASP A 166 -6.50 3.35 -3.19
N HIS A 167 -7.29 3.34 -4.26
CA HIS A 167 -7.85 4.55 -4.84
C HIS A 167 -8.75 5.26 -3.81
N PRO A 168 -8.46 6.52 -3.45
CA PRO A 168 -9.24 7.29 -2.49
C PRO A 168 -10.33 8.12 -3.19
N ASN A 169 -10.73 7.74 -4.41
CA ASN A 169 -11.78 8.46 -5.14
C ASN A 169 -13.08 8.46 -4.32
N LEU A 170 -13.82 9.56 -4.42
CA LEU A 170 -15.05 9.84 -3.70
C LEU A 170 -16.10 10.31 -4.70
N ASP A 171 -17.36 10.05 -4.41
CA ASP A 171 -18.49 10.73 -5.05
C ASP A 171 -18.66 12.12 -4.39
N LEU A 172 -17.93 13.13 -4.91
CA LEU A 172 -17.90 14.50 -4.42
C LEU A 172 -19.14 15.29 -4.86
N ASN A 173 -19.68 14.99 -6.04
CA ASN A 173 -20.87 15.65 -6.59
C ASN A 173 -22.20 15.03 -6.08
N LYS A 174 -22.13 13.89 -5.39
CA LYS A 174 -23.26 13.13 -4.81
C LYS A 174 -24.23 12.59 -5.86
N ASP A 175 -23.74 12.21 -7.03
CA ASP A 175 -24.55 11.64 -8.11
C ASP A 175 -24.71 10.10 -8.03
N GLY A 176 -24.12 9.49 -7.00
CA GLY A 176 -24.15 8.04 -6.76
C GLY A 176 -23.04 7.28 -7.46
N LYS A 177 -22.11 7.96 -8.15
CA LYS A 177 -20.98 7.36 -8.85
C LYS A 177 -19.68 8.03 -8.44
N THR A 178 -18.64 7.20 -8.28
CA THR A 178 -17.28 7.71 -8.16
C THR A 178 -16.69 7.89 -9.55
N ALA A 179 -16.41 9.12 -9.94
CA ALA A 179 -15.83 9.44 -11.24
C ALA A 179 -14.28 9.40 -11.23
N ASP A 180 -13.72 9.34 -12.44
CA ASP A 180 -12.29 9.52 -12.67
C ASP A 180 -11.83 10.87 -12.14
N TYR A 181 -10.68 10.88 -11.49
CA TYR A 181 -10.03 12.04 -10.86
C TYR A 181 -10.83 12.73 -9.75
N GLU A 182 -11.93 12.12 -9.30
CA GLU A 182 -12.79 12.66 -8.26
C GLU A 182 -12.22 12.35 -6.88
N CYS A 183 -11.26 13.16 -6.44
CA CYS A 183 -10.58 13.00 -5.17
C CYS A 183 -10.45 14.32 -4.43
N ALA A 184 -10.17 14.23 -3.13
CA ALA A 184 -9.69 15.39 -2.38
C ALA A 184 -8.46 16.00 -3.09
N ALA A 185 -8.44 17.33 -3.18
CA ALA A 185 -7.33 18.11 -3.69
C ALA A 185 -6.82 19.05 -2.60
N ASN A 186 -5.54 19.38 -2.63
CA ASN A 186 -5.00 20.46 -1.80
C ASN A 186 -5.40 21.84 -2.39
N PRO A 187 -5.12 22.96 -1.69
CA PRO A 187 -5.45 24.30 -2.20
C PRO A 187 -4.81 24.64 -3.56
N SER A 188 -3.71 23.99 -3.93
CA SER A 188 -3.05 24.12 -5.23
C SER A 188 -3.70 23.25 -6.33
N GLY A 189 -4.77 22.52 -6.03
CA GLY A 189 -5.48 21.63 -6.96
C GLY A 189 -4.80 20.27 -7.17
N GLU A 190 -3.80 19.93 -6.37
CA GLU A 190 -3.09 18.65 -6.51
C GLU A 190 -3.83 17.54 -5.76
N THR A 191 -4.06 16.43 -6.44
CA THR A 191 -4.71 15.22 -5.90
C THR A 191 -3.66 14.18 -5.51
N PRO A 192 -4.01 13.16 -4.70
CA PRO A 192 -3.12 12.03 -4.41
C PRO A 192 -2.63 11.36 -5.70
N ILE A 193 -1.41 10.80 -5.72
CA ILE A 193 -0.99 9.93 -6.83
C ILE A 193 -1.97 8.77 -6.97
N MET A 194 -2.49 8.26 -5.85
CA MET A 194 -3.49 7.19 -5.82
C MET A 194 -4.86 7.59 -6.37
N CYS A 195 -5.11 8.85 -6.72
CA CYS A 195 -6.37 9.22 -7.33
C CYS A 195 -6.50 8.58 -8.72
N SER A 196 -7.49 7.69 -8.88
CA SER A 196 -7.72 6.97 -10.13
C SER A 196 -8.16 7.92 -11.24
N PRO A 197 -7.68 7.74 -12.49
CA PRO A 197 -6.79 6.68 -12.93
C PRO A 197 -5.33 6.88 -12.56
N ASN A 198 -4.80 8.11 -12.49
CA ASN A 198 -3.40 8.41 -12.10
C ASN A 198 -3.24 9.91 -11.77
N GLY A 199 -3.55 10.29 -10.52
CA GLY A 199 -3.51 11.67 -10.03
C GLY A 199 -2.09 12.18 -9.77
N GLY A 200 -1.93 13.06 -8.78
CA GLY A 200 -0.63 13.63 -8.43
C GLY A 200 -0.29 14.92 -9.17
N TYR A 201 0.97 15.35 -9.02
CA TYR A 201 1.49 16.55 -9.64
C TYR A 201 1.52 16.44 -11.17
N ARG A 202 1.16 17.53 -11.85
CA ARG A 202 1.23 17.65 -13.32
C ARG A 202 2.42 18.47 -13.80
N THR A 203 3.09 19.17 -12.89
CA THR A 203 4.23 20.04 -13.19
C THR A 203 5.49 19.22 -13.47
N ALA A 204 6.40 19.77 -14.28
CA ALA A 204 7.64 19.08 -14.64
C ALA A 204 8.53 18.73 -13.43
N THR A 205 8.53 19.59 -12.41
CA THR A 205 9.29 19.40 -11.16
C THR A 205 8.56 18.50 -10.15
N GLY A 206 7.24 18.37 -10.28
CA GLY A 206 6.38 17.64 -9.35
C GLY A 206 6.11 16.19 -9.74
N MET A 207 6.01 15.90 -11.03
CA MET A 207 5.60 14.58 -11.53
C MET A 207 6.46 13.43 -11.00
N GLY A 208 5.82 12.35 -10.56
CA GLY A 208 6.46 11.19 -9.92
C GLY A 208 6.82 11.40 -8.44
N ARG A 209 6.41 12.51 -7.80
CA ARG A 209 6.60 12.73 -6.36
C ARG A 209 5.34 12.37 -5.58
N LEU A 210 5.52 11.76 -4.42
CA LEU A 210 4.43 11.52 -3.47
C LEU A 210 3.85 12.85 -2.99
N THR A 211 2.53 12.92 -2.88
CA THR A 211 1.82 14.05 -2.26
C THR A 211 1.71 13.85 -0.75
N GLY A 212 1.28 14.89 -0.03
CA GLY A 212 0.98 14.78 1.40
C GLY A 212 -0.07 13.69 1.71
N PHE A 213 -1.03 13.47 0.79
CA PHE A 213 -2.05 12.45 0.95
C PHE A 213 -1.46 11.02 0.90
N ASP A 214 -0.61 10.75 -0.10
CA ASP A 214 0.04 9.43 -0.24
C ASP A 214 0.92 9.12 0.99
N LEU A 215 1.66 10.13 1.47
CA LEU A 215 2.48 10.02 2.67
C LEU A 215 1.66 9.76 3.94
N ASN A 216 0.46 10.34 4.04
CA ASN A 216 -0.45 10.08 5.15
C ASN A 216 -0.98 8.64 5.12
N GLY A 217 -1.30 8.11 3.93
CA GLY A 217 -1.65 6.69 3.77
C GLY A 217 -0.54 5.75 4.22
N LEU A 218 0.71 6.00 3.79
CA LEU A 218 1.87 5.21 4.23
C LEU A 218 2.09 5.29 5.75
N LYS A 219 1.94 6.47 6.35
CA LYS A 219 2.03 6.64 7.81
C LYS A 219 0.91 5.88 8.53
N ALA A 220 -0.30 5.86 7.99
CA ALA A 220 -1.43 5.11 8.54
C ALA A 220 -1.15 3.60 8.53
N LEU A 221 -0.60 3.05 7.43
CA LEU A 221 -0.18 1.64 7.37
C LEU A 221 0.84 1.29 8.47
N LEU A 222 1.84 2.14 8.67
CA LEU A 222 2.86 1.94 9.71
C LEU A 222 2.27 2.08 11.12
N ALA A 223 1.36 3.04 11.34
CA ALA A 223 0.69 3.25 12.61
C ALA A 223 -0.22 2.08 12.98
N ASN A 224 -1.00 1.56 12.02
CA ASN A 224 -1.85 0.41 12.20
C ASN A 224 -1.05 -0.84 12.58
N ALA A 225 0.11 -1.07 11.95
CA ALA A 225 0.98 -2.19 12.33
C ALA A 225 1.49 -2.06 13.77
N ARG A 226 1.92 -0.85 14.19
CA ARG A 226 2.33 -0.60 15.58
C ARG A 226 1.19 -0.82 16.57
N ALA A 227 -0.01 -0.38 16.23
CA ALA A 227 -1.21 -0.56 17.06
C ALA A 227 -1.58 -2.06 17.22
N GLN A 228 -1.20 -2.90 16.25
CA GLN A 228 -1.34 -4.36 16.30
C GLN A 228 -0.15 -5.07 16.99
N GLY A 229 0.80 -4.32 17.56
CA GLY A 229 2.00 -4.87 18.20
C GLY A 229 3.03 -5.44 17.22
N ILE A 230 2.97 -5.06 15.95
CA ILE A 230 3.83 -5.58 14.89
C ILE A 230 5.06 -4.67 14.79
N LYS A 231 6.24 -5.28 14.92
CA LYS A 231 7.52 -4.60 14.92
C LYS A 231 8.06 -4.42 13.50
#